data_AF-A0A812E7R8-F1
#
_entry.id   AF-A0A812E7R8-F1
#
_cell.length_a   1.000
_cell.length_b   1.000
_cell.length_c   1.000
_cell.angle_alpha   90.00
_cell.angle_beta   90.00
_cell.angle_gamma   90.00
#
_symmetry.space_group_name_H-M   'P 1'
#
loop_
_entity.id
_entity.type
_entity.pdbx_description
1 polymer ?
#
loop_
_entity_poly.entity_id
_entity_poly.type
_entity_poly.pdbx_seq_one_letter_code
_entity_poly.pdbx_strand_id
1 'polypeptide(L)'
;MSTKVVFLKPCIFVGDLSVLVSSVGGINTSVNVGPDIVNDPQCLETSLMSKVVEDAAPYLYPCSIQYSLICAGILYTMWTNIGKRLLYQSSDEESQREAKVRSQKLSVDCSSSSRGLFMGIFLLVSAVISMIVFFMLINKPSYMDAAIQLEHLSQVVLNVIAAIALILAFIRMRELRFTAKEELSLEEILLIISLPGEYIFGFLSIIAIGVEGIDQSGLIILLSSVLAMFESSLQTMFILNGMRRSAHTPQLQKRKTGREFITFLMVCNIAMWGVNTFEIHRSEFNPAQMRFYGVLAWNIFTHIAIPLIIFFRFHSTVCLSNIWKHAWKRKSNSQESLTNAGQ
;
A
#
# COMPACT_ATOMS: atom_id res chain seq x y z
N MET A 1 -6.26 0.41 -55.67
CA MET A 1 -5.90 -0.05 -54.32
C MET A 1 -6.80 0.71 -53.35
N SER A 2 -8.03 0.24 -53.14
CA SER A 2 -9.01 0.86 -52.24
C SER A 2 -9.04 0.06 -50.94
N THR A 3 -8.51 0.65 -49.88
CA THR A 3 -8.56 0.12 -48.52
C THR A 3 -9.99 0.27 -48.00
N LYS A 4 -10.73 -0.84 -47.91
CA LYS A 4 -12.02 -0.88 -47.19
C LYS A 4 -11.72 -0.75 -45.69
N VAL A 5 -12.17 0.35 -45.09
CA VAL A 5 -12.28 0.49 -43.63
C VAL A 5 -13.45 -0.38 -43.20
N VAL A 6 -13.16 -1.49 -42.50
CA VAL A 6 -14.17 -2.32 -41.86
C VAL A 6 -14.60 -1.58 -40.59
N PHE A 7 -15.77 -0.95 -40.63
CA PHE A 7 -16.46 -0.52 -39.42
C PHE A 7 -16.96 -1.79 -38.71
N LEU A 8 -16.28 -2.17 -37.63
CA LEU A 8 -16.84 -3.10 -36.63
C LEU A 8 -18.12 -2.45 -36.08
N LYS A 9 -19.27 -3.09 -36.28
CA LYS A 9 -20.53 -2.69 -35.65
C LYS A 9 -20.33 -2.69 -34.13
N PRO A 10 -20.72 -1.63 -33.41
CA PRO A 10 -20.70 -1.65 -31.95
C PRO A 10 -21.75 -2.65 -31.46
N CYS A 11 -21.32 -3.67 -30.72
CA CYS A 11 -22.22 -4.38 -29.82
C CYS A 11 -22.64 -3.38 -28.75
N ILE A 12 -23.92 -2.99 -28.76
CA ILE A 12 -24.48 -2.01 -27.84
C ILE A 12 -24.41 -2.61 -26.43
N PHE A 13 -23.60 -1.98 -25.57
CA PHE A 13 -23.56 -2.19 -24.13
C PHE A 13 -24.94 -1.78 -23.55
N VAL A 14 -25.78 -2.76 -23.19
CA VAL A 14 -27.05 -2.51 -22.47
C VAL A 14 -26.87 -2.70 -20.94
N GLY A 15 -25.68 -3.11 -20.47
CA GLY A 15 -25.42 -3.37 -19.05
C GLY A 15 -25.40 -2.10 -18.17
N ASP A 16 -24.80 -1.01 -18.65
CA ASP A 16 -24.46 0.14 -17.79
C ASP A 16 -25.65 1.01 -17.33
N LEU A 17 -26.81 0.95 -17.99
CA LEU A 17 -27.98 1.72 -17.55
C LEU A 17 -28.85 0.97 -16.52
N SER A 18 -28.78 -0.37 -16.50
CA SER A 18 -29.60 -1.19 -15.59
C SER A 18 -29.07 -1.19 -14.15
N VAL A 19 -27.75 -1.12 -13.98
CA VAL A 19 -27.10 -1.04 -12.66
C VAL A 19 -27.31 0.34 -12.02
N LEU A 20 -27.29 1.42 -12.81
CA LEU A 20 -27.56 2.77 -12.30
C LEU A 20 -29.05 2.99 -11.98
N VAL A 21 -29.97 2.39 -12.74
CA VAL A 21 -31.43 2.52 -12.53
C VAL A 21 -31.92 1.67 -11.37
N SER A 22 -31.25 0.56 -11.03
CA SER A 22 -31.66 -0.25 -9.86
C SER A 22 -31.43 0.45 -8.51
N SER A 23 -30.64 1.53 -8.49
CA SER A 23 -30.43 2.38 -7.31
C SER A 23 -31.40 3.56 -7.19
N VAL A 24 -32.25 3.82 -8.20
CA VAL A 24 -33.25 4.90 -8.17
C VAL A 24 -34.62 4.27 -8.43
N GLY A 25 -35.44 4.21 -7.39
CA GLY A 25 -36.68 3.44 -7.38
C GLY A 25 -37.57 3.59 -8.60
N GLY A 26 -38.06 2.43 -9.07
CA GLY A 26 -39.42 2.25 -9.58
C GLY A 26 -39.74 2.69 -11.01
N ILE A 27 -39.16 2.06 -12.03
CA ILE A 27 -39.80 1.94 -13.37
C ILE A 27 -39.48 0.57 -13.97
N ASN A 28 -40.51 -0.27 -14.17
CA ASN A 28 -40.41 -1.53 -14.90
C ASN A 28 -40.45 -1.28 -16.41
N THR A 29 -39.35 -1.54 -17.12
CA THR A 29 -39.36 -1.69 -18.58
C THR A 29 -38.80 -3.06 -18.96
N SER A 30 -39.70 -3.98 -19.33
CA SER A 30 -39.34 -5.28 -19.90
C SER A 30 -38.91 -5.10 -21.35
N VAL A 31 -37.61 -5.22 -21.63
CA VAL A 31 -37.08 -5.32 -23.00
C VAL A 31 -37.10 -6.80 -23.41
N ASN A 32 -38.05 -7.17 -24.28
CA ASN A 32 -38.10 -8.50 -24.89
C ASN A 32 -36.97 -8.64 -25.93
N VAL A 33 -36.00 -9.51 -25.66
CA VAL A 33 -34.97 -9.91 -26.63
C VAL A 33 -35.40 -11.25 -27.25
N GLY A 34 -35.60 -11.26 -28.57
CA GLY A 34 -35.97 -12.44 -29.34
C GLY A 34 -34.87 -13.52 -29.38
N PRO A 35 -35.21 -14.78 -29.70
CA PRO A 35 -34.36 -15.95 -29.44
C PRO A 35 -33.15 -16.12 -30.38
N ASP A 36 -32.98 -15.26 -31.38
CA ASP A 36 -32.04 -15.51 -32.50
C ASP A 36 -30.63 -14.92 -32.33
N ILE A 37 -30.30 -14.30 -31.19
CA ILE A 37 -28.98 -13.66 -30.95
C ILE A 37 -28.00 -14.58 -30.19
N VAL A 38 -28.45 -15.74 -29.71
CA VAL A 38 -27.67 -16.60 -28.78
C VAL A 38 -26.58 -17.44 -29.49
N ASN A 39 -26.60 -17.55 -30.83
CA ASN A 39 -25.76 -18.52 -31.57
C ASN A 39 -24.65 -17.90 -32.45
N ASP A 40 -24.32 -16.62 -32.31
CA ASP A 40 -23.14 -16.06 -32.98
C ASP A 40 -21.87 -16.37 -32.15
N PRO A 41 -20.90 -17.17 -32.65
CA PRO A 41 -19.67 -17.46 -31.93
C PRO A 41 -18.86 -16.21 -31.57
N GLN A 42 -19.00 -15.10 -32.30
CA GLN A 42 -18.36 -13.82 -31.95
C GLN A 42 -19.00 -13.15 -30.72
N CYS A 43 -20.30 -13.35 -30.47
CA CYS A 43 -20.98 -12.87 -29.26
C CYS A 43 -20.73 -13.78 -28.05
N LEU A 44 -20.52 -15.07 -28.27
CA LEU A 44 -20.17 -15.99 -27.20
C LEU A 44 -18.77 -15.67 -26.63
N GLU A 45 -17.82 -15.33 -27.50
CA GLU A 45 -16.46 -14.93 -27.10
C GLU A 45 -16.44 -13.60 -26.34
N THR A 46 -17.28 -12.62 -26.73
CA THR A 46 -17.47 -11.38 -25.96
C THR A 46 -18.23 -11.62 -24.65
N SER A 47 -19.12 -12.61 -24.56
CA SER A 47 -19.80 -12.97 -23.30
C SER A 47 -18.84 -13.57 -22.27
N LEU A 48 -17.88 -14.39 -22.71
CA LEU A 48 -16.83 -14.95 -21.85
C LEU A 48 -15.86 -13.86 -21.39
N MET A 49 -15.40 -13.00 -22.30
CA MET A 49 -14.56 -11.86 -21.94
C MET A 49 -15.29 -10.86 -21.03
N SER A 50 -16.58 -10.61 -21.26
CA SER A 50 -17.40 -9.76 -20.39
C SER A 50 -17.52 -10.34 -19.00
N LYS A 51 -17.75 -11.65 -18.86
CA LYS A 51 -17.84 -12.31 -17.56
C LYS A 51 -16.50 -12.31 -16.81
N VAL A 52 -15.40 -12.56 -17.52
CA VAL A 52 -14.05 -12.47 -16.93
C VAL A 52 -13.75 -11.03 -16.49
N VAL A 53 -14.12 -10.02 -17.28
CA VAL A 53 -13.94 -8.62 -16.92
C VAL A 53 -14.82 -8.22 -15.74
N GLU A 54 -16.08 -8.66 -15.70
CA GLU A 54 -17.01 -8.43 -14.59
C GLU A 54 -16.50 -9.08 -13.29
N ASP A 55 -16.02 -10.32 -13.37
CA ASP A 55 -15.42 -11.04 -12.24
C ASP A 55 -14.09 -10.42 -11.78
N ALA A 56 -13.32 -9.82 -12.71
CA ALA A 56 -12.03 -9.18 -12.42
C ALA A 56 -12.15 -7.73 -11.95
N ALA A 57 -13.21 -7.02 -12.33
CA ALA A 57 -13.39 -5.59 -12.08
C ALA A 57 -13.28 -5.20 -10.59
N PRO A 58 -13.87 -5.93 -9.62
CA PRO A 58 -13.73 -5.63 -8.21
C PRO A 58 -12.26 -5.61 -7.76
N TYR A 59 -11.43 -6.53 -8.25
CA TYR A 59 -10.01 -6.63 -7.90
C TYR A 59 -9.15 -5.53 -8.56
N LEU A 60 -9.57 -5.03 -9.72
CA LEU A 60 -8.84 -4.00 -10.46
C LEU A 60 -9.17 -2.57 -10.01
N TYR A 61 -10.32 -2.38 -9.34
CA TYR A 61 -10.79 -1.05 -8.95
C TYR A 61 -9.81 -0.29 -8.04
N PRO A 62 -9.26 -0.86 -6.94
CA PRO A 62 -8.27 -0.16 -6.12
C PRO A 62 -6.93 0.02 -6.83
N CYS A 63 -6.56 -0.89 -7.75
CA CYS A 63 -5.37 -0.74 -8.57
C CYS A 63 -5.45 0.53 -9.44
N SER A 64 -6.64 0.82 -9.99
CA SER A 64 -6.89 2.04 -10.77
C SER A 64 -6.80 3.31 -9.91
N ILE A 65 -7.35 3.27 -8.69
CA ILE A 65 -7.25 4.40 -7.75
C ILE A 65 -5.78 4.63 -7.35
N GLN A 66 -5.05 3.56 -7.01
CA GLN A 66 -3.62 3.66 -6.67
C GLN A 66 -2.79 4.21 -7.82
N TYR A 67 -3.03 3.73 -9.05
CA TYR A 67 -2.38 4.26 -10.25
C TYR A 67 -2.59 5.77 -10.37
N SER A 68 -3.84 6.22 -10.19
CA SER A 68 -4.19 7.64 -10.26
C SER A 68 -3.48 8.47 -9.19
N LEU A 69 -3.38 7.97 -7.96
CA LEU A 69 -2.65 8.61 -6.86
C LEU A 69 -1.14 8.70 -7.13
N ILE A 70 -0.53 7.63 -7.65
CA ILE A 70 0.89 7.61 -8.02
C ILE A 70 1.15 8.61 -9.15
N CYS A 71 0.31 8.64 -10.19
CA CYS A 71 0.40 9.60 -11.28
C CYS A 71 0.29 11.04 -10.78
N ALA A 72 -0.67 11.34 -9.90
CA ALA A 72 -0.81 12.67 -9.31
C ALA A 72 0.46 13.10 -8.54
N GLY A 73 1.04 12.20 -7.74
CA GLY A 73 2.29 12.46 -7.02
C GLY A 73 3.49 12.72 -7.94
N ILE A 74 3.63 11.94 -9.02
CA ILE A 74 4.68 12.13 -10.02
C ILE A 74 4.50 13.47 -10.75
N LEU A 75 3.28 13.78 -11.19
CA LEU A 75 2.97 15.03 -11.88
C LEU A 75 3.22 16.25 -10.98
N TYR A 76 2.84 16.19 -9.71
CA TYR A 76 3.15 17.22 -8.73
C TYR A 76 4.67 17.43 -8.57
N THR A 77 5.43 16.35 -8.51
CA THR A 77 6.91 16.40 -8.43
C THR A 77 7.50 17.01 -9.69
N MET A 78 7.01 16.62 -10.86
CA MET A 78 7.46 17.18 -12.12
C MET A 78 7.18 18.68 -12.15
N TRP A 79 5.94 19.08 -11.84
CA TRP A 79 5.50 20.48 -11.80
C TRP A 79 6.37 21.36 -10.88
N THR A 80 6.60 20.92 -9.65
CA THR A 80 7.37 21.68 -8.64
C THR A 80 8.87 21.78 -8.94
N ASN A 81 9.38 20.96 -9.89
CA ASN A 81 10.77 20.98 -10.32
C ASN A 81 11.00 21.66 -11.67
N ILE A 82 9.93 22.04 -12.39
CA ILE A 82 10.05 22.85 -13.62
C ILE A 82 10.65 24.22 -13.23
N GLY A 83 11.72 24.63 -13.93
CA GLY A 83 12.35 25.95 -13.75
C GLY A 83 13.45 26.05 -12.69
N LYS A 84 13.69 25.04 -11.85
CA LYS A 84 14.77 25.05 -10.82
C LYS A 84 16.21 24.88 -11.37
N ARG A 85 16.44 25.13 -12.66
CA ARG A 85 17.66 24.70 -13.39
C ARG A 85 18.87 25.65 -13.29
N LEU A 86 18.83 26.71 -12.48
CA LEU A 86 19.88 27.76 -12.49
C LEU A 86 20.90 27.71 -11.34
N LEU A 87 20.71 26.91 -10.29
CA LEU A 87 21.68 26.78 -9.17
C LEU A 87 22.45 25.46 -9.13
N TYR A 88 22.12 24.51 -10.02
CA TYR A 88 22.63 23.13 -9.97
C TYR A 88 23.86 22.90 -10.86
N GLN A 89 24.10 23.77 -11.84
CA GLN A 89 25.13 23.55 -12.87
C GLN A 89 26.57 23.75 -12.38
N SER A 90 26.78 24.50 -11.28
CA SER A 90 28.10 24.67 -10.65
C SER A 90 28.46 23.53 -9.68
N SER A 91 27.48 22.73 -9.23
CA SER A 91 27.67 21.60 -8.30
C SER A 91 27.68 20.23 -8.99
N ASP A 92 27.28 20.16 -10.26
CA ASP A 92 27.15 18.94 -11.06
C ASP A 92 28.50 18.38 -11.57
N GLU A 93 29.48 19.22 -11.92
CA GLU A 93 30.74 18.72 -12.50
C GLU A 93 31.62 17.99 -11.47
N GLU A 94 31.55 18.38 -10.20
CA GLU A 94 32.26 17.74 -9.09
C GLU A 94 31.54 16.46 -8.63
N SER A 95 30.21 16.49 -8.56
CA SER A 95 29.39 15.35 -8.15
C SER A 95 29.27 14.25 -9.22
N GLN A 96 29.35 14.58 -10.51
CA GLN A 96 29.42 13.57 -11.59
C GLN A 96 30.75 12.81 -11.61
N ARG A 97 31.87 13.45 -11.25
CA ARG A 97 33.18 12.76 -11.11
C ARG A 97 33.17 11.79 -9.93
N GLU A 98 32.57 12.15 -8.80
CA GLU A 98 32.38 11.23 -7.67
C GLU A 98 31.42 10.07 -8.00
N ALA A 99 30.32 10.34 -8.73
CA ALA A 99 29.34 9.32 -9.11
C ALA A 99 29.92 8.25 -10.06
N LYS A 100 30.77 8.65 -11.00
CA LYS A 100 31.39 7.74 -11.98
C LYS A 100 32.42 6.80 -11.33
N VAL A 101 33.19 7.29 -10.35
CA VAL A 101 34.11 6.47 -9.53
C VAL A 101 33.37 5.55 -8.56
N ARG A 102 32.20 5.98 -8.06
CA ARG A 102 31.38 5.24 -7.07
C ARG A 102 30.53 4.12 -7.68
N SER A 103 30.16 4.23 -8.95
CA SER A 103 29.43 3.18 -9.70
C SER A 103 30.25 1.88 -9.84
N GLN A 104 31.59 1.99 -9.91
CA GLN A 104 32.49 0.83 -9.97
C GLN A 104 32.67 0.06 -8.64
N LYS A 105 32.12 0.54 -7.51
CA LYS A 105 32.23 -0.12 -6.19
C LYS A 105 30.91 -0.27 -5.43
N LEU A 106 29.78 -0.39 -6.14
CA LEU A 106 28.52 -0.79 -5.50
C LEU A 106 28.48 -2.32 -5.31
N SER A 107 29.36 -2.86 -4.46
CA SER A 107 29.12 -4.19 -3.89
C SER A 107 27.89 -4.09 -2.99
N VAL A 108 26.77 -4.65 -3.43
CA VAL A 108 25.57 -4.79 -2.60
C VAL A 108 25.84 -5.92 -1.60
N ASP A 109 26.55 -5.60 -0.52
CA ASP A 109 26.78 -6.57 0.56
C ASP A 109 25.45 -6.83 1.28
N CYS A 110 24.84 -7.99 0.98
CA CYS A 110 23.61 -8.51 1.59
C CYS A 110 23.84 -9.32 2.87
N SER A 111 25.10 -9.56 3.26
CA SER A 111 25.45 -10.38 4.43
C SER A 111 24.84 -9.87 5.74
N SER A 112 24.71 -8.54 5.91
CA SER A 112 24.09 -7.94 7.10
C SER A 112 22.55 -7.86 7.03
N SER A 113 21.93 -8.27 5.93
CA SER A 113 20.48 -8.18 5.70
C SER A 113 19.80 -9.55 5.62
N SER A 114 20.56 -10.62 5.41
CA SER A 114 20.05 -11.97 5.14
C SER A 114 19.16 -12.52 6.24
N ARG A 115 19.50 -12.30 7.53
CA ARG A 115 18.68 -12.77 8.67
C ARG A 115 17.26 -12.17 8.65
N GLY A 116 17.18 -10.86 8.44
CA GLY A 116 15.91 -10.15 8.33
C GLY A 116 15.12 -10.58 7.09
N LEU A 117 15.81 -10.79 5.96
CA LEU A 117 15.19 -11.27 4.73
C LEU A 117 14.57 -12.66 4.90
N PHE A 118 15.28 -13.64 5.49
CA PHE A 118 14.75 -14.99 5.69
C PHE A 118 13.53 -15.00 6.62
N MET A 119 13.59 -14.27 7.74
CA MET A 119 12.43 -14.13 8.65
C MET A 119 11.26 -13.43 7.94
N GLY A 120 11.54 -12.43 7.11
CA GLY A 120 10.53 -11.74 6.32
C GLY A 120 9.87 -12.66 5.30
N ILE A 121 10.65 -13.47 4.58
CA ILE A 121 10.13 -14.44 3.60
C ILE A 121 9.24 -15.47 4.29
N PHE A 122 9.63 -16.00 5.45
CA PHE A 122 8.80 -16.93 6.20
C PHE A 122 7.45 -16.31 6.58
N LEU A 123 7.46 -15.06 7.06
CA LEU A 123 6.24 -14.32 7.40
C LEU A 123 5.39 -14.00 6.16
N LEU A 124 6.01 -13.66 5.03
CA LEU A 124 5.31 -13.46 3.75
C LEU A 124 4.61 -14.74 3.30
N VAL A 125 5.30 -15.88 3.33
CA VAL A 125 4.72 -17.18 2.99
C VAL A 125 3.57 -17.51 3.93
N SER A 126 3.72 -17.29 5.24
CA SER A 126 2.65 -17.46 6.22
C SER A 126 1.43 -16.59 5.89
N ALA A 127 1.63 -15.31 5.55
CA ALA A 127 0.55 -14.39 5.20
C ALA A 127 -0.17 -14.85 3.93
N VAL A 128 0.57 -15.29 2.91
CA VAL A 128 -0.01 -15.83 1.67
C VAL A 128 -0.83 -17.09 1.94
N ILE A 129 -0.37 -17.98 2.82
CA ILE A 129 -1.13 -19.18 3.21
C ILE A 129 -2.42 -18.78 3.92
N SER A 130 -2.36 -17.87 4.90
CA SER A 130 -3.55 -17.36 5.59
C SER A 130 -4.56 -16.76 4.62
N MET A 131 -4.08 -15.96 3.65
CA MET A 131 -4.89 -15.36 2.59
C MET A 131 -5.61 -16.42 1.74
N ILE A 132 -4.90 -17.46 1.30
CA ILE A 132 -5.49 -18.55 0.51
C ILE A 132 -6.57 -19.28 1.33
N VAL A 133 -6.29 -19.55 2.60
CA VAL A 133 -7.24 -20.23 3.51
C VAL A 133 -8.49 -19.39 3.73
N PHE A 134 -8.35 -18.07 3.90
CA PHE A 134 -9.48 -17.14 3.97
C PHE A 134 -10.39 -17.24 2.74
N PHE A 135 -9.82 -17.16 1.53
CA PHE A 135 -10.59 -17.27 0.28
C PHE A 135 -11.32 -18.61 0.13
N MET A 136 -10.73 -19.69 0.65
CA MET A 136 -11.34 -21.02 0.64
C MET A 136 -12.52 -21.16 1.62
N LEU A 137 -12.50 -20.43 2.73
CA LEU A 137 -13.50 -20.54 3.80
C LEU A 137 -14.65 -19.53 3.65
N ILE A 138 -14.38 -18.32 3.17
CA ILE A 138 -15.37 -17.22 3.15
C ILE A 138 -16.63 -17.52 2.31
N ASN A 139 -16.51 -18.37 1.28
CA ASN A 139 -17.65 -18.75 0.43
C ASN A 139 -18.53 -19.85 1.05
N LYS A 140 -18.15 -20.42 2.19
CA LYS A 140 -18.90 -21.49 2.86
C LYS A 140 -19.63 -20.91 4.08
N PRO A 141 -20.98 -20.89 4.11
CA PRO A 141 -21.72 -20.22 5.19
C PRO A 141 -21.41 -20.78 6.58
N SER A 142 -21.14 -22.09 6.69
CA SER A 142 -20.76 -22.72 7.97
C SER A 142 -19.39 -22.31 8.50
N TYR A 143 -18.51 -21.75 7.66
CA TYR A 143 -17.13 -21.38 8.01
C TYR A 143 -16.88 -19.86 7.87
N MET A 144 -17.91 -19.07 7.58
CA MET A 144 -17.79 -17.64 7.34
C MET A 144 -17.23 -16.91 8.56
N ASP A 145 -17.75 -17.19 9.75
CA ASP A 145 -17.27 -16.59 11.00
C ASP A 145 -15.82 -16.96 11.30
N ALA A 146 -15.44 -18.21 11.05
CA ALA A 146 -14.06 -18.69 11.21
C ALA A 146 -13.11 -18.01 10.21
N ALA A 147 -13.56 -17.74 8.98
CA ALA A 147 -12.79 -17.01 7.98
C ALA A 147 -12.53 -15.57 8.43
N ILE A 148 -13.56 -14.87 8.92
CA ILE A 148 -13.45 -13.50 9.44
C ILE A 148 -12.51 -13.47 10.65
N GLN A 149 -12.64 -14.41 11.59
CA GLN A 149 -11.73 -14.48 12.73
C GLN A 149 -10.28 -14.74 12.30
N LEU A 150 -10.06 -15.60 11.30
CA LEU A 150 -8.73 -15.89 10.77
C LEU A 150 -8.09 -14.65 10.14
N GLU A 151 -8.85 -13.87 9.37
CA GLU A 151 -8.42 -12.59 8.77
C GLU A 151 -7.92 -11.64 9.88
N HIS A 152 -8.78 -11.28 10.84
CA HIS A 152 -8.42 -10.34 11.90
C HIS A 152 -7.31 -10.86 12.82
N LEU A 153 -7.28 -12.17 13.09
CA LEU A 153 -6.21 -12.78 13.88
C LEU A 153 -4.86 -12.69 13.15
N SER A 154 -4.85 -12.96 11.83
CA SER A 154 -3.64 -12.87 11.03
C SER A 154 -3.11 -11.44 10.99
N GLN A 155 -4.00 -10.44 10.89
CA GLN A 155 -3.67 -9.02 10.93
C GLN A 155 -3.10 -8.62 12.30
N VAL A 156 -3.70 -9.07 13.40
CA VAL A 156 -3.18 -8.86 14.76
C VAL A 156 -1.75 -9.40 14.87
N VAL A 157 -1.51 -10.64 14.41
CA VAL A 157 -0.18 -11.27 14.47
C VAL A 157 0.84 -10.47 13.64
N LEU A 158 0.48 -10.07 12.41
CA LEU A 158 1.35 -9.26 11.55
C LEU A 158 1.69 -7.91 12.19
N ASN A 159 0.69 -7.19 12.72
CA ASN A 159 0.87 -5.90 13.37
C ASN A 159 1.72 -5.98 14.65
N VAL A 160 1.54 -7.01 15.48
CA VAL A 160 2.36 -7.20 16.69
C VAL A 160 3.82 -7.46 16.32
N ILE A 161 4.05 -8.36 15.36
CA ILE A 161 5.41 -8.67 14.92
C ILE A 161 6.07 -7.43 14.28
N ALA A 162 5.32 -6.68 13.46
CA ALA A 162 5.79 -5.43 12.86
C ALA A 162 6.14 -4.39 13.93
N ALA A 163 5.27 -4.18 14.92
CA ALA A 163 5.51 -3.26 16.03
C ALA A 163 6.77 -3.62 16.83
N ILE A 164 6.97 -4.90 17.15
CA ILE A 164 8.19 -5.37 17.82
C ILE A 164 9.43 -5.08 16.96
N ALA A 165 9.38 -5.41 15.67
CA ALA A 165 10.49 -5.15 14.75
C ALA A 165 10.77 -3.64 14.58
N LEU A 166 9.74 -2.78 14.57
CA LEU A 166 9.86 -1.33 14.54
C LEU A 166 10.57 -0.80 15.79
N ILE A 167 10.17 -1.27 16.97
CA ILE A 167 10.81 -0.87 18.24
C ILE A 167 12.28 -1.31 18.24
N LEU A 168 12.58 -2.54 17.84
CA LEU A 168 13.95 -3.03 17.72
C LEU A 168 14.77 -2.24 16.69
N ALA A 169 14.19 -1.91 15.55
CA ALA A 169 14.82 -1.06 14.54
C ALA A 169 15.14 0.33 15.11
N PHE A 170 14.19 0.95 15.82
CA PHE A 170 14.36 2.27 16.43
C PHE A 170 15.51 2.29 17.45
N ILE A 171 15.56 1.28 18.32
CA ILE A 171 16.64 1.12 19.31
C ILE A 171 17.99 0.97 18.59
N ARG A 172 18.08 0.08 17.59
CA ARG A 172 19.33 -0.21 16.87
C ARG A 172 19.81 0.95 15.99
N MET A 173 18.89 1.73 15.44
CA MET A 173 19.22 2.89 14.60
C MET A 173 19.52 4.16 15.40
N ARG A 174 19.35 4.14 16.73
CA ARG A 174 19.63 5.31 17.58
C ARG A 174 21.08 5.80 17.49
N GLU A 175 22.02 4.91 17.16
CA GLU A 175 23.45 5.20 16.96
C GLU A 175 23.73 6.10 15.73
N LEU A 176 22.81 6.18 14.77
CA LEU A 176 22.97 6.99 13.56
C LEU A 176 22.74 8.49 13.87
N ARG A 177 23.57 9.37 13.29
CA ARG A 177 23.46 10.82 13.47
C ARG A 177 22.18 11.31 12.83
N PHE A 178 21.41 12.12 13.56
CA PHE A 178 20.23 12.79 13.04
C PHE A 178 20.66 14.09 12.34
N THR A 179 20.19 14.30 11.12
CA THR A 179 20.36 15.54 10.35
C THR A 179 19.00 16.13 10.11
N ALA A 180 18.72 17.28 10.73
CA ALA A 180 17.49 18.02 10.47
C ALA A 180 17.47 18.48 9.01
N LYS A 181 16.37 18.21 8.32
CA LYS A 181 16.01 18.87 7.06
C LYS A 181 14.93 19.90 7.38
N GLU A 182 15.04 21.09 6.80
CA GLU A 182 14.07 22.17 7.00
C GLU A 182 12.74 21.89 6.31
N GLU A 183 12.77 21.25 5.14
CA GLU A 183 11.57 20.93 4.35
C GLU A 183 11.26 19.42 4.37
N LEU A 184 9.95 19.10 4.41
CA LEU A 184 9.47 17.74 4.21
C LEU A 184 9.66 17.35 2.74
N SER A 185 10.28 16.20 2.52
CA SER A 185 10.32 15.60 1.20
C SER A 185 8.92 15.13 0.78
N LEU A 186 8.71 15.02 -0.54
CA LEU A 186 7.49 14.45 -1.10
C LEU A 186 7.15 13.09 -0.47
N GLU A 187 8.15 12.26 -0.24
CA GLU A 187 7.96 10.93 0.36
C GLU A 187 7.37 11.02 1.77
N GLU A 188 7.82 11.98 2.59
CA GLU A 188 7.26 12.23 3.92
C GLU A 188 5.82 12.75 3.82
N ILE A 189 5.52 13.63 2.86
CA ILE A 189 4.18 14.19 2.64
C ILE A 189 3.19 13.10 2.22
N LEU A 190 3.55 12.28 1.22
CA LEU A 190 2.71 11.19 0.72
C LEU A 190 2.41 10.15 1.82
N LEU A 191 3.39 9.86 2.68
CA LEU A 191 3.20 8.99 3.83
C LEU A 191 2.15 9.57 4.79
N ILE A 192 2.28 10.86 5.15
CA ILE A 192 1.35 11.54 6.06
C ILE A 192 -0.06 11.63 5.48
N ILE A 193 -0.21 11.92 4.18
CA ILE A 193 -1.52 12.03 3.52
C ILE A 193 -2.25 10.67 3.45
N SER A 194 -1.49 9.58 3.40
CA SER A 194 -2.05 8.22 3.32
C SER A 194 -2.47 7.63 4.68
N LEU A 195 -1.84 8.06 5.76
CA LEU A 195 -2.09 7.57 7.13
C LEU A 195 -3.56 7.70 7.58
N PRO A 196 -4.31 8.79 7.28
CA PRO A 196 -5.72 8.92 7.66
C PRO A 196 -6.62 7.77 7.22
N GLY A 197 -6.31 7.05 6.13
CA GLY A 197 -7.11 5.91 5.68
C GLY A 197 -7.24 4.83 6.77
N GLU A 198 -6.14 4.50 7.43
CA GLU A 198 -6.09 3.51 8.51
C GLU A 198 -6.92 3.97 9.71
N TYR A 199 -6.85 5.26 10.05
CA TYR A 199 -7.62 5.82 11.16
C TYR A 199 -9.11 5.86 10.88
N ILE A 200 -9.52 6.25 9.67
CA ILE A 200 -10.93 6.26 9.27
C ILE A 200 -11.50 4.85 9.42
N PHE A 201 -10.83 3.84 8.85
CA PHE A 201 -11.28 2.45 8.94
C PHE A 201 -11.29 1.94 10.39
N GLY A 202 -10.24 2.22 11.15
CA GLY A 202 -10.12 1.83 12.56
C GLY A 202 -11.22 2.43 13.44
N PHE A 203 -11.46 3.74 13.33
CA PHE A 203 -12.51 4.42 14.12
C PHE A 203 -13.91 3.93 13.76
N LEU A 204 -14.22 3.74 12.48
CA LEU A 204 -15.52 3.21 12.06
C LEU A 204 -15.73 1.79 12.59
N SER A 205 -14.69 0.96 12.56
CA SER A 205 -14.74 -0.41 13.10
C SER A 205 -14.98 -0.41 14.61
N ILE A 206 -14.26 0.43 15.36
CA ILE A 206 -14.43 0.58 16.82
C ILE A 206 -15.87 1.02 17.16
N ILE A 207 -16.41 1.99 16.43
CA ILE A 207 -17.77 2.50 16.67
C ILE A 207 -18.81 1.42 16.39
N ALA A 208 -18.73 0.73 15.26
CA ALA A 208 -19.69 -0.32 14.90
C ALA A 208 -19.75 -1.43 15.97
N ILE A 209 -18.59 -1.92 16.42
CA ILE A 209 -18.51 -2.98 17.44
C ILE A 209 -18.97 -2.48 18.80
N GLY A 210 -18.64 -1.24 19.15
CA GLY A 210 -19.07 -0.63 20.41
C GLY A 210 -20.59 -0.53 20.55
N VAL A 211 -21.33 -0.45 19.43
CA VAL A 211 -22.79 -0.34 19.42
C VAL A 211 -23.49 -1.70 19.25
N GLU A 212 -23.02 -2.56 18.34
CA GLU A 212 -23.63 -3.89 18.10
C GLU A 212 -23.38 -4.87 19.27
N GLY A 213 -22.38 -4.60 20.11
CA GLY A 213 -22.03 -5.42 21.27
C GLY A 213 -20.77 -6.24 21.05
N ILE A 214 -20.02 -6.46 22.14
CA ILE A 214 -18.73 -7.14 22.10
C ILE A 214 -18.94 -8.64 22.29
N ASP A 215 -19.01 -9.38 21.18
CA ASP A 215 -18.86 -10.83 21.17
C ASP A 215 -17.36 -11.22 20.98
N GLN A 216 -17.07 -12.52 20.91
CA GLN A 216 -15.68 -12.99 20.76
C GLN A 216 -15.04 -12.51 19.44
N SER A 217 -15.81 -12.49 18.35
CA SER A 217 -15.34 -11.99 17.04
C SER A 217 -15.11 -10.48 17.08
N GLY A 218 -16.03 -9.72 17.69
CA GLY A 218 -15.93 -8.28 17.89
C GLY A 218 -14.69 -7.87 18.69
N LEU A 219 -14.30 -8.65 19.70
CA LEU A 219 -13.07 -8.39 20.46
C LEU A 219 -11.83 -8.48 19.56
N ILE A 220 -11.73 -9.49 18.69
CA ILE A 220 -10.59 -9.66 17.78
C ILE A 220 -10.55 -8.51 16.76
N ILE A 221 -11.69 -8.08 16.22
CA ILE A 221 -11.77 -6.95 15.29
C ILE A 221 -11.38 -5.64 15.98
N LEU A 222 -11.85 -5.42 17.21
CA LEU A 222 -11.49 -4.25 18.01
C LEU A 222 -9.98 -4.21 18.29
N LEU A 223 -9.40 -5.35 18.70
CA LEU A 223 -7.98 -5.49 18.94
C LEU A 223 -7.17 -5.25 17.66
N SER A 224 -7.62 -5.82 16.53
CA SER A 224 -7.01 -5.60 15.20
C SER A 224 -6.99 -4.12 14.85
N SER A 225 -8.13 -3.44 15.00
CA SER A 225 -8.29 -2.01 14.68
C SER A 225 -7.35 -1.13 15.51
N VAL A 226 -7.31 -1.33 16.83
CA VAL A 226 -6.45 -0.56 17.73
C VAL A 226 -4.97 -0.82 17.45
N LEU A 227 -4.59 -2.08 17.25
CA LEU A 227 -3.20 -2.44 16.94
C LEU A 227 -2.76 -1.90 15.59
N ALA A 228 -3.62 -1.92 14.57
CA ALA A 228 -3.30 -1.40 13.24
C ALA A 228 -3.07 0.12 13.26
N MET A 229 -3.91 0.87 13.99
CA MET A 229 -3.72 2.30 14.19
C MET A 229 -2.41 2.59 14.95
N PHE A 230 -2.14 1.84 16.02
CA PHE A 230 -0.92 2.01 16.81
C PHE A 230 0.35 1.67 16.03
N GLU A 231 0.35 0.54 15.32
CA GLU A 231 1.46 0.10 14.47
C GLU A 231 1.74 1.11 13.35
N SER A 232 0.71 1.58 12.64
CA SER A 232 0.85 2.58 11.57
C SER A 232 1.39 3.92 12.09
N SER A 233 1.02 4.30 13.32
CA SER A 233 1.58 5.47 14.01
C SER A 233 3.07 5.32 14.29
N LEU A 234 3.45 4.18 14.89
CA LEU A 234 4.84 3.86 15.19
C LEU A 234 5.68 3.78 13.92
N GLN A 235 5.14 3.18 12.87
CA GLN A 235 5.79 3.08 11.57
C GLN A 235 6.01 4.45 10.94
N THR A 236 4.99 5.31 10.95
CA THR A 236 5.12 6.68 10.42
C THR A 236 6.18 7.45 11.18
N MET A 237 6.15 7.44 12.51
CA MET A 237 7.15 8.10 13.35
C MET A 237 8.56 7.55 13.08
N PHE A 238 8.69 6.23 12.98
CA PHE A 238 9.95 5.55 12.67
C PHE A 238 10.50 5.99 11.31
N ILE A 239 9.67 6.02 10.27
CA ILE A 239 10.08 6.39 8.91
C ILE A 239 10.49 7.86 8.86
N LEU A 240 9.68 8.78 9.40
CA LEU A 240 10.01 10.21 9.43
C LEU A 240 11.33 10.47 10.18
N ASN A 241 11.58 9.75 11.28
CA ASN A 241 12.84 9.84 12.00
C ASN A 241 14.01 9.18 11.24
N GLY A 242 13.79 7.99 10.68
CA GLY A 242 14.78 7.19 9.97
C GLY A 242 15.29 7.84 8.69
N MET A 243 14.41 8.53 7.95
CA MET A 243 14.76 9.28 6.73
C MET A 243 15.74 10.45 7.00
N ARG A 244 15.84 10.88 8.26
CA ARG A 244 16.75 11.95 8.71
C ARG A 244 18.04 11.41 9.34
N ARG A 245 18.20 10.09 9.44
CA ARG A 245 19.38 9.45 10.05
C ARG A 245 20.39 9.01 9.01
N SER A 246 21.67 9.22 9.31
CA SER A 246 22.78 8.77 8.45
C SER A 246 24.02 8.36 9.26
N ALA A 247 24.80 7.43 8.73
CA ALA A 247 26.04 6.97 9.32
C ALA A 247 27.13 8.04 9.20
N HIS A 248 27.65 8.47 10.35
CA HIS A 248 28.71 9.48 10.42
C HIS A 248 30.12 8.85 10.47
N THR A 249 30.24 7.66 11.06
CA THR A 249 31.52 7.01 11.35
C THR A 249 31.74 5.81 10.41
N PRO A 250 32.95 5.58 9.86
CA PRO A 250 33.24 4.44 8.98
C PRO A 250 32.95 3.06 9.61
N GLN A 251 33.03 2.92 10.93
CA GLN A 251 32.67 1.68 11.63
C GLN A 251 31.16 1.39 11.50
N LEU A 252 30.30 2.39 11.64
CA LEU A 252 28.85 2.26 11.50
C LEU A 252 28.45 1.93 10.05
N GLN A 253 29.17 2.50 9.08
CA GLN A 253 28.99 2.20 7.65
C GLN A 253 29.31 0.74 7.32
N LYS A 254 30.31 0.14 7.99
CA LYS A 254 30.67 -1.28 7.83
C LYS A 254 29.71 -2.21 8.59
N ARG A 255 29.38 -1.89 9.85
CA ARG A 255 28.55 -2.74 10.72
C ARG A 255 27.09 -2.79 10.30
N LYS A 256 26.56 -1.70 9.73
CA LYS A 256 25.17 -1.57 9.25
C LYS A 256 24.13 -1.96 10.32
N THR A 257 24.35 -1.53 11.56
CA THR A 257 23.48 -1.82 12.72
C THR A 257 22.03 -1.45 12.41
N GLY A 258 21.09 -2.38 12.59
CA GLY A 258 19.66 -2.14 12.38
C GLY A 258 19.16 -2.47 10.96
N ARG A 259 20.06 -2.69 9.99
CA ARG A 259 19.68 -2.93 8.59
C ARG A 259 18.86 -4.21 8.39
N GLU A 260 19.12 -5.25 9.17
CA GLU A 260 18.33 -6.48 9.17
C GLU A 260 16.86 -6.24 9.52
N PHE A 261 16.56 -5.37 10.49
CA PHE A 261 15.19 -5.03 10.87
C PHE A 261 14.51 -4.20 9.79
N ILE A 262 15.21 -3.27 9.14
CA ILE A 262 14.66 -2.55 7.98
C ILE A 262 14.28 -3.52 6.86
N THR A 263 15.17 -4.48 6.53
CA THR A 263 14.89 -5.48 5.50
C THR A 263 13.68 -6.35 5.87
N PHE A 264 13.59 -6.78 7.13
CA PHE A 264 12.42 -7.50 7.63
C PHE A 264 11.13 -6.68 7.51
N LEU A 265 11.15 -5.41 7.95
CA LEU A 265 10.00 -4.50 7.91
C LEU A 265 9.54 -4.21 6.48
N MET A 266 10.47 -4.13 5.51
CA MET A 266 10.11 -4.00 4.10
C MET A 266 9.29 -5.21 3.62
N VAL A 267 9.74 -6.43 3.93
CA VAL A 267 9.01 -7.65 3.52
C VAL A 267 7.69 -7.78 4.27
N CYS A 268 7.65 -7.43 5.56
CA CYS A 268 6.44 -7.41 6.36
C CYS A 268 5.40 -6.41 5.82
N ASN A 269 5.82 -5.22 5.39
CA ASN A 269 4.93 -4.25 4.75
C ASN A 269 4.42 -4.71 3.39
N ILE A 270 5.24 -5.42 2.60
CA ILE A 270 4.77 -6.04 1.35
C ILE A 270 3.72 -7.12 1.64
N ALA A 271 3.90 -7.92 2.70
CA ALA A 271 2.92 -8.93 3.12
C ALA A 271 1.59 -8.27 3.53
N MET A 272 1.64 -7.24 4.39
CA MET A 272 0.45 -6.47 4.80
C MET A 272 -0.22 -5.77 3.61
N TRP A 273 0.57 -5.21 2.68
CA TRP A 273 0.05 -4.64 1.44
C TRP A 273 -0.70 -5.67 0.60
N GLY A 274 -0.15 -6.88 0.43
CA GLY A 274 -0.79 -7.97 -0.30
C GLY A 274 -2.10 -8.39 0.36
N VAL A 275 -2.08 -8.67 1.67
CA VAL A 275 -3.28 -9.00 2.46
C VAL A 275 -4.35 -7.91 2.30
N ASN A 276 -3.99 -6.64 2.50
CA ASN A 276 -4.92 -5.52 2.38
C ASN A 276 -5.46 -5.34 0.94
N THR A 277 -4.69 -5.74 -0.07
CA THR A 277 -5.13 -5.65 -1.47
C THR A 277 -6.10 -6.76 -1.82
N PHE A 278 -5.90 -7.98 -1.30
CA PHE A 278 -6.69 -9.14 -1.73
C PHE A 278 -7.84 -9.47 -0.78
N GLU A 279 -7.66 -9.39 0.55
CA GLU A 279 -8.67 -9.82 1.53
C GLU A 279 -9.76 -8.78 1.75
N ILE A 280 -9.39 -7.49 1.76
CA ILE A 280 -10.30 -6.40 2.11
C ILE A 280 -11.45 -6.23 1.11
N HIS A 281 -11.33 -6.73 -0.13
CA HIS A 281 -12.44 -6.82 -1.08
C HIS A 281 -13.63 -7.65 -0.59
N ARG A 282 -13.44 -8.50 0.42
CA ARG A 282 -14.51 -9.28 1.08
C ARG A 282 -14.85 -8.74 2.48
N SER A 283 -14.10 -7.77 3.01
CA SER A 283 -14.44 -7.07 4.27
C SER A 283 -15.74 -6.25 4.18
N GLU A 284 -16.20 -5.95 2.96
CA GLU A 284 -17.54 -5.39 2.71
C GLU A 284 -18.67 -6.29 3.26
N PHE A 285 -18.37 -7.54 3.61
CA PHE A 285 -19.32 -8.50 4.17
C PHE A 285 -19.17 -8.71 5.69
N ASN A 286 -18.36 -7.92 6.41
CA ASN A 286 -18.34 -8.05 7.87
C ASN A 286 -19.72 -7.66 8.42
N PRO A 287 -20.49 -8.62 8.98
CA PRO A 287 -21.90 -8.43 9.24
C PRO A 287 -22.15 -7.34 10.29
N ALA A 288 -21.22 -7.13 11.23
CA ALA A 288 -21.36 -6.13 12.29
C ALA A 288 -21.33 -4.69 11.74
N GLN A 289 -20.35 -4.36 10.89
CA GLN A 289 -20.20 -3.02 10.31
C GLN A 289 -21.36 -2.70 9.37
N MET A 290 -21.77 -3.69 8.56
CA MET A 290 -22.89 -3.57 7.63
C MET A 290 -24.24 -3.40 8.32
N ARG A 291 -24.45 -4.09 9.46
CA ARG A 291 -25.69 -3.98 10.23
C ARG A 291 -25.82 -2.61 10.90
N PHE A 292 -24.71 -2.04 11.37
CA PHE A 292 -24.70 -0.74 12.02
C PHE A 292 -24.81 0.44 11.03
N TYR A 293 -23.93 0.49 10.02
CA TYR A 293 -23.87 1.62 9.07
C TYR A 293 -24.86 1.49 7.91
N GLY A 294 -25.28 0.26 7.59
CA GLY A 294 -25.97 -0.05 6.35
C GLY A 294 -25.01 -0.17 5.16
N VAL A 295 -25.45 -0.92 4.15
CA VAL A 295 -24.68 -1.26 2.94
C VAL A 295 -24.08 -0.04 2.26
N LEU A 296 -24.89 1.00 2.05
CA LEU A 296 -24.48 2.18 1.28
C LEU A 296 -23.39 2.98 2.00
N ALA A 297 -23.59 3.30 3.28
CA ALA A 297 -22.64 4.11 4.03
C ALA A 297 -21.32 3.36 4.27
N TRP A 298 -21.40 2.06 4.59
CA TRP A 298 -20.21 1.23 4.74
C TRP A 298 -19.39 1.20 3.45
N ASN A 299 -20.03 0.96 2.30
CA ASN A 299 -19.34 0.98 1.01
C ASN A 299 -18.67 2.33 0.74
N ILE A 300 -19.33 3.46 0.99
CA ILE A 300 -18.70 4.78 0.78
C ILE A 300 -17.44 4.92 1.65
N PHE A 301 -17.52 4.54 2.93
CA PHE A 301 -16.37 4.63 3.83
C PHE A 301 -15.21 3.73 3.42
N THR A 302 -15.49 2.48 3.05
CA THR A 302 -14.47 1.52 2.62
C THR A 302 -13.82 1.97 1.31
N HIS A 303 -14.59 2.49 0.36
CA HIS A 303 -14.06 3.01 -0.93
C HIS A 303 -13.12 4.20 -0.76
N ILE A 304 -13.24 4.97 0.33
CA ILE A 304 -12.31 6.06 0.65
C ILE A 304 -11.09 5.54 1.43
N ALA A 305 -11.32 4.72 2.46
CA ALA A 305 -10.27 4.32 3.40
C ALA A 305 -9.31 3.28 2.81
N ILE A 306 -9.81 2.27 2.12
CA ILE A 306 -9.02 1.12 1.65
C ILE A 306 -7.90 1.54 0.68
N PRO A 307 -8.16 2.37 -0.36
CA PRO A 307 -7.09 2.78 -1.27
C PRO A 307 -5.96 3.55 -0.55
N LEU A 308 -6.31 4.35 0.45
CA LEU A 308 -5.34 5.08 1.28
C LEU A 308 -4.51 4.12 2.15
N ILE A 309 -5.13 3.10 2.74
CA ILE A 309 -4.44 2.05 3.53
C ILE A 309 -3.46 1.28 2.64
N ILE A 310 -3.91 0.82 1.47
CA ILE A 310 -3.06 0.07 0.54
C ILE A 310 -1.89 0.96 0.09
N PHE A 311 -2.18 2.21 -0.28
CA PHE A 311 -1.14 3.16 -0.67
C PHE A 311 -0.15 3.45 0.49
N PHE A 312 -0.62 3.58 1.74
CA PHE A 312 0.23 3.74 2.91
C PHE A 312 1.22 2.59 3.08
N ARG A 313 0.77 1.33 2.94
CA ARG A 313 1.64 0.14 3.08
C ARG A 313 2.67 0.04 1.94
N PHE A 314 2.24 0.31 0.71
CA PHE A 314 3.13 0.36 -0.44
C PHE A 314 4.19 1.45 -0.28
N HIS A 315 3.75 2.69 -0.02
CA HIS A 315 4.64 3.83 0.08
C HIS A 315 5.57 3.76 1.31
N SER A 316 5.11 3.19 2.42
CA SER A 316 5.97 2.88 3.57
C SER A 316 7.12 1.94 3.18
N THR A 317 6.86 0.93 2.34
CA THR A 317 7.91 0.04 1.82
C THR A 317 8.94 0.81 1.00
N VAL A 318 8.50 1.75 0.15
CA VAL A 318 9.38 2.62 -0.63
C VAL A 318 10.25 3.47 0.31
N CYS A 319 9.67 4.13 1.31
CA CYS A 319 10.40 4.92 2.30
C CYS A 319 11.42 4.07 3.09
N LEU A 320 11.04 2.86 3.52
CA LEU A 320 11.95 1.93 4.18
C LEU A 320 13.11 1.50 3.26
N SER A 321 12.85 1.32 1.97
CA SER A 321 13.90 1.03 0.98
C SER A 321 14.90 2.18 0.83
N ASN A 322 14.41 3.43 0.93
CA ASN A 322 15.26 4.61 0.90
C ASN A 322 16.12 4.70 2.16
N ILE A 323 15.55 4.46 3.35
CA ILE A 323 16.31 4.30 4.59
C ILE A 323 17.38 3.21 4.41
N TRP A 324 16.99 2.04 3.88
CA TRP A 324 17.89 0.91 3.65
C TRP A 324 19.10 1.26 2.77
N LYS A 325 18.85 2.05 1.73
CA LYS A 325 19.84 2.45 0.72
C LYS A 325 20.74 3.60 1.19
N HIS A 326 20.20 4.52 1.99
CA HIS A 326 20.87 5.80 2.28
C HIS A 326 21.34 5.95 3.74
N ALA A 327 20.69 5.32 4.73
CA ALA A 327 21.03 5.53 6.14
C ALA A 327 22.46 5.14 6.50
N TRP A 328 23.05 4.15 5.83
CA TRP A 328 24.45 3.75 6.07
C TRP A 328 25.46 4.34 5.09
N LYS A 329 25.03 5.25 4.20
CA LYS A 329 25.97 6.01 3.35
C LYS A 329 26.40 7.26 4.10
N ARG A 330 27.71 7.43 4.25
CA ARG A 330 28.30 8.67 4.76
C ARG A 330 28.01 9.81 3.77
N LYS A 331 27.45 10.92 4.26
CA LYS A 331 27.46 12.20 3.55
C LYS A 331 28.90 12.75 3.66
N SER A 332 29.59 12.99 2.54
CA SER A 332 30.91 13.62 2.58
C SER A 332 30.77 15.03 3.15
N ASN A 333 31.74 15.46 3.95
CA ASN A 333 31.77 16.76 4.63
C ASN A 333 31.92 17.97 3.68
N SER A 334 31.76 17.81 2.35
CA SER A 334 31.91 18.91 1.38
C SER A 334 30.85 20.02 1.55
N GLN A 335 29.81 19.79 2.37
CA GLN A 335 28.81 20.80 2.73
C GLN A 335 29.10 21.53 4.05
N GLU A 336 29.99 21.03 4.92
CA GLU A 336 30.39 21.70 6.16
C GLU A 336 31.50 22.75 5.92
N SER A 337 32.26 22.63 4.83
CA SER A 337 33.28 23.62 4.44
C SER A 337 32.69 24.91 3.82
N LEU A 338 31.47 24.87 3.29
CA LEU A 338 30.81 26.06 2.73
C LEU A 338 30.09 26.91 3.79
N THR A 339 29.72 26.32 4.93
CA THR A 339 29.14 27.07 6.07
C THR A 339 30.20 27.74 6.95
N ASN A 340 31.44 27.23 6.97
CA ASN A 340 32.53 27.83 7.76
C ASN A 340 33.46 28.75 6.95
N ALA A 341 33.32 28.82 5.62
CA ALA A 341 34.06 29.75 4.77
C ALA A 341 33.34 31.10 4.55
N GLY A 342 32.16 31.28 5.17
CA GLY A 342 31.36 32.51 5.12
C GLY A 342 31.30 33.26 6.46
N GLN A 343 32.18 32.95 7.42
CA GLN A 343 32.38 33.73 8.64
C GLN A 343 33.60 34.63 8.55
#